data_AF-A0A484KP66-F1
#
_entry.id   AF-A0A484KP66-F1
#
_cell.length_a   1.000
_cell.length_b   1.000
_cell.length_c   1.000
_cell.angle_alpha   90.00
_cell.angle_beta   90.00
_cell.angle_gamma   90.00
#
_symmetry.space_group_name_H-M   'P 1'
#
loop_
_entity.id
_entity.type
_entity.pdbx_description
1 polymer ?
#
loop_
_entity_poly.entity_id
_entity_poly.type
_entity_poly.pdbx_seq_one_letter_code
_entity_poly.pdbx_strand_id
1 'polypeptide(L)'
;MCIISDRHDGILFAVDKVFPSIPHCYCTEHILRNLKGKFKGKSESIEWKFRAASRAATVEECEEYLSMFDEDDPRIRVYLDKIGVAKWAISIGKRPRLSCYEFISTFYKLEALVCTYAGIVHPIGDVSRWVIPQEILSRKCDPPSCNKRPPGRPRKKRYPSVGEFHYGKRRVEQRCSRCKSHGHNMKSCTNPIPMADTALT
;
A
#
# COMPACT_ATOMS: atom_id res chain seq x y z
N MET A 1 -15.92 16.55 6.44
CA MET A 1 -15.52 15.42 5.57
C MET A 1 -14.14 14.95 6.01
N CYS A 2 -13.90 13.63 6.07
CA CYS A 2 -12.63 13.04 6.50
C CYS A 2 -12.32 11.85 5.58
N ILE A 3 -11.03 11.63 5.28
CA ILE A 3 -10.58 10.44 4.54
C ILE A 3 -10.11 9.41 5.56
N ILE A 4 -10.64 8.20 5.51
CA ILE A 4 -10.22 7.07 6.36
C ILE A 4 -9.55 6.02 5.48
N SER A 5 -8.29 5.69 5.75
CA SER A 5 -7.58 4.67 4.99
C SER A 5 -6.52 3.92 5.80
N ASP A 6 -5.83 2.98 5.15
CA ASP A 6 -4.56 2.44 5.65
C ASP A 6 -3.49 3.54 5.75
N ARG A 7 -2.39 3.23 6.46
CA ARG A 7 -1.29 4.14 6.79
C ARG A 7 -0.03 3.94 5.93
N HIS A 8 -0.17 3.31 4.78
CA HIS A 8 0.93 3.14 3.83
C HIS A 8 1.44 4.50 3.31
N ASP A 9 2.77 4.66 3.22
CA ASP A 9 3.43 5.93 2.87
C ASP A 9 2.91 6.54 1.55
N GLY A 10 2.65 5.70 0.55
CA GLY A 10 2.08 6.15 -0.72
C GLY A 10 0.66 6.74 -0.59
N ILE A 11 -0.14 6.25 0.37
CA ILE A 11 -1.47 6.79 0.65
C ILE A 11 -1.34 8.11 1.40
N LEU A 12 -0.46 8.16 2.42
CA LEU A 12 -0.18 9.39 3.16
C LEU A 12 0.22 10.52 2.22
N PHE A 13 1.18 10.24 1.31
CA PHE A 13 1.63 11.20 0.31
C PHE A 13 0.50 11.62 -0.65
N ALA A 14 -0.30 10.68 -1.13
CA ALA A 14 -1.37 10.99 -2.07
C ALA A 14 -2.47 11.85 -1.43
N VAL A 15 -2.85 11.55 -0.19
CA VAL A 15 -3.87 12.33 0.53
C VAL A 15 -3.36 13.73 0.82
N ASP A 16 -2.13 13.88 1.30
CA ASP A 16 -1.52 15.19 1.58
C ASP A 16 -1.41 16.04 0.30
N LYS A 17 -1.06 15.40 -0.82
CA LYS A 17 -0.92 16.09 -2.11
C LYS A 17 -2.25 16.49 -2.76
N VAL A 18 -3.26 15.63 -2.71
CA VAL A 18 -4.52 15.82 -3.44
C VAL A 18 -5.59 16.49 -2.57
N PHE A 19 -5.57 16.24 -1.26
CA PHE A 19 -6.56 16.71 -0.30
C PHE A 19 -5.91 17.31 0.98
N PRO A 20 -5.02 18.31 0.87
CA PRO A 20 -4.26 18.84 2.01
C PRO A 20 -5.13 19.43 3.12
N SER A 21 -6.31 19.96 2.77
CA SER A 21 -7.24 20.58 3.71
C SER A 21 -8.19 19.59 4.37
N ILE A 22 -8.24 18.34 3.90
CA ILE A 22 -9.14 17.32 4.43
C ILE A 22 -8.41 16.52 5.51
N PRO A 23 -8.97 16.38 6.72
CA PRO A 23 -8.37 15.54 7.74
C PRO A 23 -8.27 14.09 7.26
N HIS A 24 -7.06 13.54 7.36
CA HIS A 24 -6.78 12.14 7.11
C HIS A 24 -6.70 11.36 8.43
N CYS A 25 -7.56 10.35 8.56
CA CYS A 25 -7.60 9.44 9.69
C CYS A 25 -7.23 8.02 9.24
N TYR A 26 -6.71 7.24 10.17
CA TYR A 26 -6.23 5.88 9.94
C TYR A 26 -7.27 4.87 10.39
N CYS A 27 -7.58 3.94 9.51
CA CYS A 27 -8.53 2.87 9.78
C CYS A 27 -8.04 1.99 10.95
N THR A 28 -8.82 1.93 12.00
CA THR A 28 -8.53 1.14 13.22
C THR A 28 -8.46 -0.36 12.93
N GLU A 29 -9.25 -0.88 12.00
CA GLU A 29 -9.15 -2.30 11.57
C GLU A 29 -7.80 -2.61 10.89
N HIS A 30 -7.27 -1.68 10.10
CA HIS A 30 -5.94 -1.83 9.48
C HIS A 30 -4.83 -1.74 10.53
N ILE A 31 -4.94 -0.82 11.49
CA ILE A 31 -4.02 -0.75 12.63
C ILE A 31 -4.03 -2.06 13.41
N LEU A 32 -5.21 -2.60 13.73
CA LEU A 32 -5.36 -3.87 14.44
C LEU A 32 -4.71 -5.03 13.68
N ARG A 33 -4.94 -5.12 12.36
CA ARG A 33 -4.30 -6.15 11.52
C ARG A 33 -2.77 -6.03 11.55
N ASN A 34 -2.25 -4.81 11.52
CA ASN A 34 -0.82 -4.56 11.63
C ASN A 34 -0.27 -4.93 13.01
N LEU A 35 -1.00 -4.65 14.09
CA LEU A 35 -0.63 -5.07 15.44
C LEU A 35 -0.50 -6.60 15.53
N LYS A 36 -1.54 -7.32 15.09
CA LYS A 36 -1.58 -8.79 15.09
C LYS A 36 -0.46 -9.43 14.24
N GLY A 37 -0.07 -8.77 13.14
CA GLY A 37 1.01 -9.25 12.27
C GLY A 37 2.42 -8.92 12.78
N LYS A 38 2.57 -7.84 13.57
CA LYS A 38 3.89 -7.32 13.99
C LYS A 38 4.31 -7.81 15.36
N PHE A 39 3.37 -7.94 16.29
CA PHE A 39 3.63 -8.31 17.68
C PHE A 39 3.23 -9.76 17.92
N LYS A 40 4.06 -10.48 18.67
CA LYS A 40 3.78 -11.86 19.07
C LYS A 40 2.90 -11.81 20.33
N GLY A 41 1.82 -12.58 20.35
CA GLY A 41 0.90 -12.63 21.50
C GLY A 41 -0.40 -13.34 21.13
N LYS A 42 -1.28 -13.56 22.12
CA LYS A 42 -2.63 -14.05 21.84
C LYS A 42 -3.37 -12.98 21.04
N SER A 43 -3.68 -13.30 19.77
CA SER A 43 -4.38 -12.42 18.82
C SER A 43 -5.66 -11.81 19.40
N GLU A 44 -6.35 -12.58 20.24
CA GLU A 44 -7.56 -12.18 20.95
C GLU A 44 -7.29 -11.10 22.00
N SER A 45 -6.21 -11.22 22.78
CA SER A 45 -5.79 -10.21 23.78
C SER A 45 -5.56 -8.85 23.13
N ILE A 46 -4.76 -8.84 22.06
CA ILE A 46 -4.46 -7.60 21.31
C ILE A 46 -5.74 -7.00 20.71
N GLU A 47 -6.62 -7.85 20.18
CA GLU A 47 -7.86 -7.41 19.56
C GLU A 47 -8.80 -6.72 20.53
N TRP A 48 -9.17 -7.37 21.64
CA TRP A 48 -10.16 -6.79 22.52
C TRP A 48 -9.63 -5.51 23.19
N LYS A 49 -8.36 -5.48 23.63
CA LYS A 49 -7.73 -4.30 24.25
C LYS A 49 -7.70 -3.13 23.26
N PHE A 50 -7.23 -3.36 22.03
CA PHE A 50 -7.16 -2.30 21.02
C PHE A 50 -8.56 -1.82 20.57
N ARG A 51 -9.52 -2.74 20.40
CA ARG A 51 -10.91 -2.38 20.07
C ARG A 51 -11.57 -1.60 21.21
N ALA A 52 -11.25 -1.89 22.46
CA ALA A 52 -11.73 -1.13 23.61
C ALA A 52 -11.12 0.27 23.62
N ALA A 53 -9.78 0.38 23.53
CA ALA A 53 -9.07 1.66 23.48
C ALA A 53 -9.56 2.56 22.33
N SER A 54 -9.67 2.01 21.11
CA SER A 54 -10.10 2.78 19.93
C SER A 54 -11.58 3.20 19.93
N ARG A 55 -12.38 2.63 20.83
CA ARG A 55 -13.82 2.92 20.96
C ARG A 55 -14.15 3.59 22.31
N ALA A 56 -13.15 3.86 23.13
CA ALA A 56 -13.30 4.56 24.39
C ALA A 56 -14.01 5.91 24.18
N ALA A 57 -14.90 6.27 25.10
CA ALA A 57 -15.66 7.51 25.02
C ALA A 57 -14.84 8.71 25.50
N THR A 58 -13.88 8.48 26.39
CA THR A 58 -12.99 9.51 26.94
C THR A 58 -11.51 9.16 26.75
N VAL A 59 -10.64 10.14 26.98
CA VAL A 59 -9.18 9.97 26.87
C VAL A 59 -8.66 9.08 28.00
N GLU A 60 -9.26 9.19 29.18
CA GLU A 60 -8.92 8.42 30.38
C GLU A 60 -9.24 6.94 30.17
N GLU A 61 -10.46 6.62 29.71
CA GLU A 61 -10.83 5.23 29.36
C GLU A 61 -9.91 4.66 28.28
N CYS A 62 -9.52 5.47 27.29
CA CYS A 62 -8.58 5.04 26.25
C CYS A 62 -7.22 4.67 26.87
N GLU A 63 -6.71 5.53 27.74
CA GLU A 63 -5.43 5.36 28.42
C GLU A 63 -5.42 4.13 29.33
N GLU A 64 -6.50 3.86 30.04
CA GLU A 64 -6.66 2.65 30.84
C GLU A 64 -6.46 1.39 29.98
N TYR A 65 -7.14 1.29 28.82
CA TYR A 65 -6.96 0.15 27.92
C TYR A 65 -5.57 0.10 27.28
N LEU A 66 -4.94 1.25 27.06
CA LEU A 66 -3.60 1.28 26.49
C LEU A 66 -2.53 0.87 27.51
N SER A 67 -2.70 1.20 28.80
CA SER A 67 -1.78 0.75 29.87
C SER A 67 -1.79 -0.76 30.04
N MET A 68 -2.91 -1.43 29.75
CA MET A 68 -2.97 -2.91 29.71
C MET A 68 -2.04 -3.54 28.67
N PHE A 69 -1.51 -2.78 27.70
CA PHE A 69 -0.50 -3.28 26.77
C PHE A 69 0.92 -3.26 27.35
N ASP A 70 1.18 -2.46 28.38
CA ASP A 70 2.50 -2.34 29.00
C ASP A 70 2.90 -3.65 29.71
N GLU A 71 1.93 -4.36 30.25
CA GLU A 71 2.11 -5.69 30.86
C GLU A 71 2.37 -6.79 29.80
N ASP A 72 1.76 -6.69 28.62
CA ASP A 72 1.88 -7.70 27.56
C ASP A 72 3.17 -7.53 26.75
N ASP A 73 3.34 -6.36 26.13
CA ASP A 73 4.52 -5.99 25.35
C ASP A 73 4.59 -4.46 25.23
N PRO A 74 5.48 -3.78 25.98
CA PRO A 74 5.56 -2.31 26.00
C PRO A 74 5.90 -1.71 24.62
N ARG A 75 6.42 -2.51 23.68
CA ARG A 75 6.67 -2.06 22.30
C ARG A 75 5.38 -1.78 21.52
N ILE A 76 4.25 -2.36 21.95
CA ILE A 76 2.94 -2.08 21.36
C ILE A 76 2.56 -0.63 21.60
N ARG A 77 2.68 -0.15 22.85
CA ARG A 77 2.35 1.23 23.23
C ARG A 77 3.21 2.23 22.47
N VAL A 78 4.54 2.03 22.46
CA VAL A 78 5.48 2.84 21.67
C VAL A 78 5.12 2.85 20.17
N TYR A 79 4.61 1.74 19.63
CA TYR A 79 4.17 1.69 18.23
C TYR A 79 2.87 2.47 18.01
N LEU A 80 1.91 2.39 18.93
CA LEU A 80 0.64 3.10 18.90
C LEU A 80 0.81 4.62 19.05
N ASP A 81 1.72 5.06 19.91
CA ASP A 81 2.05 6.48 20.10
C ASP A 81 2.62 7.10 18.82
N LYS A 82 3.46 6.35 18.10
CA LYS A 82 3.96 6.77 16.78
C LYS A 82 2.86 6.93 15.73
N ILE A 83 1.70 6.30 15.91
CA ILE A 83 0.54 6.49 15.05
C ILE A 83 -0.19 7.78 15.43
N GLY A 84 -0.29 8.03 16.73
CA GLY A 84 -1.09 9.09 17.32
C GLY A 84 -2.56 8.70 17.42
N VAL A 85 -3.09 8.59 18.65
CA VAL A 85 -4.49 8.24 18.91
C VAL A 85 -5.47 9.22 18.23
N ALA A 86 -5.11 10.50 18.16
CA ALA A 86 -5.90 11.53 17.48
C ALA A 86 -6.11 11.27 15.97
N LYS A 87 -5.26 10.45 15.35
CA LYS A 87 -5.41 10.06 13.95
C LYS A 87 -6.25 8.80 13.77
N TRP A 88 -6.66 8.11 14.83
CA TRP A 88 -7.43 6.89 14.70
C TRP A 88 -8.85 7.22 14.26
N ALA A 89 -9.32 6.51 13.23
CA ALA A 89 -10.71 6.59 12.83
C ALA A 89 -11.56 5.90 13.91
N ILE A 90 -12.16 6.71 14.78
CA ILE A 90 -13.11 6.23 15.78
C ILE A 90 -14.30 5.62 15.03
N SER A 91 -14.48 4.33 15.24
CA SER A 91 -15.62 3.60 14.70
C SER A 91 -16.86 4.02 15.48
N ILE A 92 -17.75 4.79 14.86
CA ILE A 92 -19.07 5.17 15.41
C ILE A 92 -19.96 3.93 15.67
N GLY A 93 -19.57 2.74 15.18
CA GLY A 93 -20.34 1.51 15.17
C GLY A 93 -20.73 0.88 16.52
N LYS A 94 -20.55 1.60 17.65
CA LYS A 94 -21.12 1.23 18.95
C LYS A 94 -22.07 2.27 19.54
N ARG A 95 -22.22 3.46 18.94
CA ARG A 95 -23.25 4.40 19.39
C ARG A 95 -24.61 3.81 19.02
N PRO A 96 -25.51 3.57 20.00
CA PRO A 96 -26.85 3.08 19.70
C PRO A 96 -27.49 4.00 18.65
N ARG A 97 -28.08 3.40 17.61
CA ARG A 97 -28.81 4.09 16.53
C ARG A 97 -27.97 4.83 15.48
N LEU A 98 -26.64 4.69 15.46
CA LEU A 98 -25.81 5.28 14.40
C LEU A 98 -25.05 4.21 13.62
N SER A 99 -25.26 4.20 12.30
CA SER A 99 -24.59 3.28 11.38
C SER A 99 -23.41 3.96 10.71
N CYS A 100 -22.30 3.24 10.48
CA CYS A 100 -21.14 3.80 9.78
C CYS A 100 -21.49 4.26 8.35
N TYR A 101 -22.50 3.65 7.72
CA TYR A 101 -22.97 3.98 6.38
C TYR A 101 -23.64 5.37 6.29
N GLU A 102 -24.14 5.90 7.41
CA GLU A 102 -24.75 7.24 7.46
C GLU A 102 -23.71 8.36 7.30
N PHE A 103 -22.45 8.07 7.59
CA PHE A 103 -21.33 9.01 7.51
C PHE A 103 -20.56 8.90 6.18
N ILE A 104 -20.95 7.98 5.29
CA ILE A 104 -20.34 7.82 3.97
C ILE A 104 -20.91 8.89 3.04
N SER A 105 -20.02 9.57 2.32
CA SER A 105 -20.41 10.58 1.33
C SER A 105 -21.35 9.99 0.28
N THR A 106 -22.35 10.78 -0.14
CA THR A 106 -23.35 10.39 -1.15
C THR A 106 -22.71 9.91 -2.46
N PHE A 107 -21.53 10.42 -2.81
CA PHE A 107 -20.78 9.99 -4.00
C PHE A 107 -20.39 8.50 -4.01
N TYR A 108 -20.30 7.86 -2.85
CA TYR A 108 -19.97 6.44 -2.72
C TYR A 108 -21.21 5.54 -2.52
N LYS A 109 -22.42 6.10 -2.65
CA LYS A 109 -23.65 5.32 -2.57
C LYS A 109 -24.04 4.76 -3.94
N LEU A 110 -24.85 3.69 -3.94
CA LEU A 110 -25.29 3.02 -5.15
C LEU A 110 -26.08 3.95 -6.07
N GLU A 111 -26.87 4.87 -5.51
CA GLU A 111 -27.66 5.83 -6.28
C GLU A 111 -26.75 6.76 -7.10
N ALA A 112 -25.67 7.28 -6.49
CA ALA A 112 -24.71 8.11 -7.20
C ALA A 112 -23.99 7.34 -8.30
N LEU A 113 -23.64 6.07 -8.05
CA LEU A 113 -23.07 5.18 -9.07
C LEU A 113 -24.04 5.02 -10.25
N VAL A 114 -25.29 4.64 -9.98
CA VAL A 114 -26.32 4.45 -11.01
C VAL A 114 -26.54 5.75 -11.79
N CYS A 115 -26.68 6.89 -11.13
CA CYS A 115 -26.85 8.18 -11.79
C CYS A 115 -25.66 8.55 -12.69
N THR A 116 -24.43 8.23 -12.27
CA THR A 116 -23.22 8.50 -13.08
C THR A 116 -23.24 7.74 -14.40
N TYR A 117 -23.79 6.52 -14.40
CA TYR A 117 -23.89 5.65 -15.57
C TYR A 117 -25.28 5.62 -16.22
N ALA A 118 -26.23 6.44 -15.75
CA ALA A 118 -27.59 6.48 -16.30
C ALA A 118 -27.65 7.16 -17.68
N GLY A 119 -26.64 7.99 -18.00
CA GLY A 119 -26.50 8.61 -19.31
C GLY A 119 -26.19 7.59 -20.40
N ILE A 120 -26.64 7.87 -21.62
CA ILE A 120 -26.26 7.08 -22.79
C ILE A 120 -24.77 7.31 -23.05
N VAL A 121 -23.97 6.25 -22.92
CA VAL A 121 -22.59 6.26 -23.43
C VAL A 121 -22.69 6.18 -24.95
N HIS A 122 -22.59 7.32 -25.62
CA HIS A 122 -22.59 7.34 -27.07
C HIS A 122 -21.42 6.50 -27.61
N PRO A 123 -21.66 5.61 -28.59
CA PRO A 123 -20.58 4.87 -29.21
C PRO A 123 -19.59 5.87 -29.78
N ILE A 124 -18.31 5.64 -29.53
CA ILE A 124 -17.26 6.44 -30.12
C ILE A 124 -17.34 6.20 -31.64
N GLY A 125 -17.54 7.27 -32.40
CA GLY A 125 -17.63 7.19 -33.86
C GLY A 125 -16.31 6.71 -34.48
N ASP A 126 -16.33 6.39 -35.77
CA ASP A 126 -15.13 5.96 -36.48
C ASP A 126 -14.00 6.98 -36.36
N VAL A 127 -12.77 6.48 -36.19
CA VAL A 127 -11.57 7.30 -35.96
C VAL A 127 -11.34 8.30 -37.10
N SER A 128 -11.74 7.96 -38.34
CA SER A 128 -11.60 8.86 -39.50
C SER A 128 -12.40 10.16 -39.37
N ARG A 129 -13.41 10.21 -38.51
CA ARG A 129 -14.28 11.38 -38.30
C ARG A 129 -13.83 12.26 -37.12
N TRP A 130 -12.79 11.85 -36.39
CA TRP A 130 -12.36 12.59 -35.21
C TRP A 130 -11.63 13.87 -35.62
N VAL A 131 -12.16 15.02 -35.21
CA VAL A 131 -11.45 16.30 -35.32
C VAL A 131 -10.54 16.41 -34.10
N ILE A 132 -9.26 16.05 -34.27
CA ILE A 132 -8.25 16.12 -33.20
C ILE A 132 -7.53 17.47 -33.34
N PRO A 133 -7.64 18.38 -32.35
CA PRO A 133 -6.92 19.66 -32.37
C PRO A 133 -5.41 19.48 -32.52
N GLN A 134 -4.76 20.39 -33.25
CA GLN A 134 -3.30 20.34 -33.49
C GLN A 134 -2.47 20.34 -32.20
N GLU A 135 -2.95 21.02 -31.16
CA GLU A 135 -2.35 20.99 -29.82
C GLU A 135 -2.26 19.57 -29.23
N ILE A 136 -3.28 18.72 -29.46
CA ILE A 136 -3.28 17.33 -28.99
C ILE A 136 -2.39 16.46 -29.87
N LEU A 137 -2.45 16.64 -31.19
CA LEU A 137 -1.57 15.91 -32.14
C LEU A 137 -0.10 16.21 -31.89
N SER A 138 0.23 17.46 -31.54
CA SER A 138 1.59 17.90 -31.22
C SER A 138 2.08 17.38 -29.86
N ARG A 139 1.17 16.95 -28.98
CA ARG A 139 1.51 16.42 -27.67
C ARG A 139 2.06 15.02 -27.80
N LYS A 140 3.38 14.91 -27.79
CA LYS A 140 4.09 13.62 -27.74
C LYS A 140 3.78 12.90 -26.43
N CYS A 141 2.92 11.88 -26.47
CA CYS A 141 2.73 10.94 -25.37
C CYS A 141 3.86 9.89 -25.40
N ASP A 142 4.96 10.18 -24.71
CA ASP A 142 6.00 9.17 -24.52
C ASP A 142 5.45 7.98 -23.71
N PRO A 143 5.78 6.73 -24.08
CA PRO A 143 5.44 5.58 -23.25
C PRO A 143 6.04 5.77 -21.85
N PRO A 144 5.40 5.25 -20.80
CA PRO A 144 5.96 5.31 -19.46
C PRO A 144 7.37 4.74 -19.48
N SER A 145 8.34 5.51 -18.98
CA SER A 145 9.76 5.13 -18.98
C SER A 145 9.95 3.75 -18.34
N CYS A 146 10.20 2.73 -19.17
CA CYS A 146 10.44 1.34 -18.75
C CYS A 146 11.78 1.16 -18.00
N ASN A 147 12.62 2.20 -17.96
CA ASN A 147 13.85 2.24 -17.16
C ASN A 147 13.58 2.22 -15.65
N LYS A 148 12.34 2.45 -15.23
CA LYS A 148 11.92 2.33 -13.83
C LYS A 148 11.06 1.08 -13.66
N ARG A 149 11.37 0.32 -12.62
CA ARG A 149 10.59 -0.83 -12.17
C ARG A 149 9.12 -0.42 -12.03
N PRO A 150 8.15 -1.23 -12.49
CA PRO A 150 6.74 -0.88 -12.37
C PRO A 150 6.38 -0.60 -10.90
N PRO A 151 5.50 0.38 -10.63
CA PRO A 151 5.08 0.71 -9.28
C PRO A 151 4.42 -0.52 -8.66
N GLY A 152 5.04 -1.00 -7.58
CA GLY A 152 4.62 -2.19 -6.87
C GLY A 152 5.70 -2.61 -5.88
N ARG A 153 5.29 -2.96 -4.66
CA ARG A 153 6.20 -3.41 -3.61
C ARG A 153 6.98 -4.64 -4.09
N PRO A 154 8.32 -4.58 -4.19
CA PRO A 154 9.11 -5.78 -4.44
C PRO A 154 8.84 -6.79 -3.32
N ARG A 155 8.37 -7.99 -3.67
CA ARG A 155 8.08 -9.02 -2.67
C ARG A 155 9.38 -9.40 -1.95
N LYS A 156 9.36 -9.44 -0.61
CA LYS A 156 10.54 -9.82 0.21
C LYS A 156 10.98 -11.27 -0.02
N LYS A 157 10.05 -12.15 -0.41
CA LYS A 157 10.33 -13.53 -0.81
C LYS A 157 9.60 -13.83 -2.12
N ARG A 158 10.32 -14.43 -3.08
CA ARG A 158 9.74 -14.99 -4.30
C ARG A 158 8.92 -16.21 -3.93
N TYR A 159 7.71 -16.36 -4.46
CA TYR A 159 6.97 -17.62 -4.35
C TYR A 159 7.57 -18.61 -5.35
N PRO A 160 8.13 -19.73 -4.89
CA PRO A 160 8.63 -20.74 -5.81
C PRO A 160 7.46 -21.37 -6.58
N SER A 161 7.66 -21.68 -7.86
CA SER A 161 6.68 -22.46 -8.63
C SER A 161 6.72 -23.94 -8.20
N VAL A 162 5.65 -24.69 -8.51
CA VAL A 162 5.61 -26.15 -8.31
C VAL A 162 6.77 -26.77 -9.08
N GLY A 163 7.75 -27.34 -8.37
CA GLY A 163 8.98 -27.92 -8.92
C GLY A 163 10.28 -27.27 -8.44
N GLU A 164 10.25 -26.07 -7.86
CA GLU A 164 11.46 -25.38 -7.35
C GLU A 164 11.84 -25.76 -5.91
N PHE A 165 11.07 -26.66 -5.28
CA PHE A 165 11.40 -27.26 -3.99
C PHE A 165 12.52 -28.29 -4.15
N HIS A 166 13.74 -27.82 -4.34
CA HIS A 166 14.92 -28.69 -4.33
C HIS A 166 15.51 -28.72 -2.93
N TYR A 167 15.29 -29.81 -2.20
CA TYR A 167 16.04 -30.12 -0.99
C TYR A 167 17.53 -30.22 -1.35
N GLY A 168 18.35 -29.30 -0.83
CA GLY A 168 19.79 -29.51 -0.72
C GLY A 168 20.63 -29.56 -2.01
N LYS A 169 20.42 -28.69 -3.01
CA LYS A 169 21.45 -28.52 -4.06
C LYS A 169 22.55 -27.54 -3.61
N ARG A 170 23.81 -28.00 -3.69
CA ARG A 170 25.02 -27.17 -3.53
C ARG A 170 24.88 -25.89 -4.36
N ARG A 171 25.28 -24.74 -3.79
CA ARG A 171 25.41 -23.49 -4.56
C ARG A 171 26.38 -23.76 -5.71
N VAL A 172 25.85 -23.89 -6.92
CA VAL A 172 26.68 -23.87 -8.13
C VAL A 172 27.30 -22.47 -8.17
N GLU A 173 28.63 -22.39 -8.21
CA GLU A 173 29.34 -21.12 -8.38
C GLU A 173 28.83 -20.44 -9.66
N GLN A 174 28.12 -19.34 -9.47
CA GLN A 174 27.49 -18.63 -10.58
C GLN A 174 28.59 -17.91 -11.36
N ARG A 175 28.75 -18.27 -12.65
CA ARG A 175 29.60 -17.54 -13.59
C ARG A 175 28.79 -16.40 -14.20
N CYS A 176 29.29 -15.17 -14.09
CA CYS A 176 28.65 -13.99 -14.66
C CYS A 176 28.73 -14.03 -16.19
N SER A 177 27.58 -13.98 -16.87
CA SER A 177 27.52 -13.99 -18.34
C SER A 177 28.17 -12.76 -19.01
N ARG A 178 28.36 -11.66 -18.28
CA ARG A 178 28.92 -10.40 -18.80
C ARG A 178 30.45 -10.35 -18.70
N CYS A 179 31.01 -10.57 -17.51
CA CYS A 179 32.46 -10.45 -17.28
C CYS A 179 33.17 -11.81 -17.14
N LYS A 180 32.41 -12.91 -17.27
CA LYS A 180 32.90 -14.31 -17.19
C LYS A 180 33.54 -14.71 -15.84
N SER A 181 33.58 -13.83 -14.83
CA SER A 181 34.05 -14.14 -13.47
C SER A 181 32.98 -14.82 -12.60
N HIS A 182 33.39 -15.55 -11.56
CA HIS A 182 32.49 -16.32 -10.69
C HIS A 182 32.07 -15.52 -9.44
N GLY A 183 31.01 -15.97 -8.75
CA GLY A 183 30.57 -15.43 -7.45
C GLY A 183 29.47 -14.38 -7.52
N HIS A 184 29.10 -13.91 -8.71
CA HIS A 184 27.99 -12.97 -8.92
C HIS A 184 27.29 -13.23 -10.26
N ASN A 185 26.09 -12.66 -10.45
CA ASN A 185 25.34 -12.78 -11.70
C ASN A 185 25.40 -11.48 -12.52
N MET A 186 24.97 -11.54 -13.79
CA MET A 186 24.99 -10.37 -14.68
C MET A 186 24.25 -9.14 -14.13
N LYS A 187 23.19 -9.35 -13.34
CA LYS A 187 22.39 -8.26 -12.75
C LYS A 187 23.09 -7.58 -11.57
N SER A 188 24.02 -8.25 -10.92
CA SER A 188 24.80 -7.74 -9.78
C SER A 188 26.28 -7.51 -10.14
N CYS A 189 26.61 -7.43 -11.43
CA CYS A 189 27.97 -7.27 -11.91
C CYS A 189 28.41 -5.81 -11.87
N THR A 190 29.43 -5.51 -11.07
CA THR A 190 30.06 -4.18 -10.97
C THR A 190 31.26 -4.02 -11.91
N ASN A 191 31.70 -5.11 -12.57
CA ASN A 191 32.84 -5.07 -13.48
C ASN A 191 32.47 -4.28 -14.76
N PRO A 192 33.43 -3.52 -15.33
CA PRO A 192 33.22 -2.82 -16.60
C PRO A 192 32.81 -3.80 -17.70
N ILE A 193 32.05 -3.32 -18.69
CA ILE A 193 31.68 -4.13 -19.85
C ILE A 193 32.98 -4.48 -20.58
N PRO A 194 33.32 -5.76 -20.79
CA PRO A 194 34.45 -6.11 -21.61
C PRO A 194 34.23 -5.50 -23.00
N MET A 195 35.14 -4.63 -23.42
CA MET A 195 35.20 -4.20 -24.82
C MET A 195 35.40 -5.46 -25.64
N ALA A 196 34.64 -5.63 -26.73
CA ALA A 196 34.85 -6.74 -27.64
C ALA A 196 36.33 -6.74 -28.04
N ASP A 197 37.00 -7.89 -27.90
CA ASP A 197 38.34 -8.06 -28.43
C ASP A 197 38.26 -7.73 -29.92
N THR A 198 38.77 -6.55 -30.30
CA THR A 198 39.27 -6.34 -31.65
C THR A 198 40.42 -7.32 -31.79
N ALA A 199 40.10 -8.51 -32.28
CA ALA A 199 41.07 -9.45 -32.80
C ALA A 199 41.85 -8.72 -33.89
N LEU A 200 43.04 -8.25 -33.53
CA LEU A 200 44.09 -7.90 -34.46
C LEU A 200 44.95 -9.15 -34.60
N THR A 201 45.06 -9.58 -35.86
CA THR A 201 45.85 -10.68 -36.45
C THR A 201 45.46 -12.12 -36.09
#